data_AF-A0A962Q896-F1
#
_entry.id   AF-A0A962Q896-F1
#
_cell.length_a   1.000
_cell.length_b   1.000
_cell.length_c   1.000
_cell.angle_alpha   90.00
_cell.angle_beta   90.00
_cell.angle_gamma   90.00
#
_symmetry.space_group_name_H-M   'P 1'
#
loop_
_entity.id
_entity.type
_entity.pdbx_description
1 polymer ?
#
loop_
_entity_poly.entity_id
_entity_poly.type
_entity_poly.pdbx_seq_one_letter_code
_entity_poly.pdbx_strand_id
1 'polypeptide(L)'
;PVPGAVLSLWVDFAGAAPAWEPLLDRHVSRRAAYLVVEAEPLVSAQLHPAGSGERVHGMCQVVFLRKPVQLERKQWLDIWQGSHTAVAIDTQSTFGYRQNVVVQVPGDGALHFDAIVEENFPPEAMTSDHAFYATGGDDDLLQQRMSAMMGSCARFIDFEHIDVIPMSEYVIRTPAAP
;
A
#
# COMPACT_ATOMS: atom_id res chain seq x y z
N PRO A 1 -14.69 -6.68 -6.04
CA PRO A 1 -15.26 -5.59 -5.22
C PRO A 1 -14.14 -5.03 -4.36
N VAL A 2 -14.11 -3.71 -4.21
CA VAL A 2 -13.13 -3.00 -3.38
C VAL A 2 -13.33 -3.39 -1.91
N PRO A 3 -12.27 -3.66 -1.13
CA PRO A 3 -12.41 -3.98 0.30
C PRO A 3 -12.92 -2.78 1.10
N GLY A 4 -13.76 -3.04 2.10
CA GLY A 4 -14.20 -2.01 3.07
C GLY A 4 -13.20 -1.75 4.20
N ALA A 5 -12.26 -2.67 4.41
CA ALA A 5 -11.15 -2.56 5.35
C ALA A 5 -10.01 -3.50 4.95
N VAL A 6 -8.80 -3.18 5.36
CA VAL A 6 -7.61 -4.04 5.23
C VAL A 6 -7.02 -4.24 6.62
N LEU A 7 -6.57 -5.46 6.90
CA LEU A 7 -5.94 -5.83 8.15
C LEU A 7 -4.62 -6.52 7.85
N SER A 8 -3.52 -5.86 8.21
CA SER A 8 -2.17 -6.43 8.15
C SER A 8 -1.86 -7.13 9.47
N LEU A 9 -1.48 -8.40 9.39
CA LEU A 9 -1.17 -9.24 10.55
C LEU A 9 0.25 -9.78 10.44
N TRP A 10 1.08 -9.50 11.43
CA TRP A 10 2.39 -10.13 11.61
C TRP A 10 2.20 -11.33 12.53
N VAL A 11 2.47 -12.52 12.03
CA VAL A 11 2.29 -13.79 12.74
C VAL A 11 3.53 -14.66 12.60
N ASP A 12 3.85 -15.43 13.63
CA ASP A 12 5.00 -16.36 13.60
C ASP A 12 4.79 -17.49 12.58
N PHE A 13 3.54 -17.92 12.37
CA PHE A 13 3.19 -19.01 11.46
C PHE A 13 1.84 -18.80 10.80
N ALA A 14 1.83 -18.58 9.48
CA ALA A 14 0.60 -18.39 8.70
C ALA A 14 -0.33 -19.63 8.74
N GLY A 15 0.20 -20.84 8.91
CA GLY A 15 -0.64 -22.04 9.03
C GLY A 15 -1.46 -22.12 10.32
N ALA A 16 -1.23 -21.22 11.28
CA ALA A 16 -2.09 -21.05 12.45
C ALA A 16 -3.36 -20.23 12.15
N ALA A 17 -3.60 -19.85 10.88
CA ALA A 17 -4.77 -19.10 10.45
C ALA A 17 -6.12 -19.62 10.98
N PRO A 18 -6.40 -20.93 11.01
CA PRO A 18 -7.66 -21.45 11.56
C PRO A 18 -7.95 -21.06 13.02
N ALA A 19 -6.94 -20.64 13.79
CA ALA A 19 -7.12 -20.20 15.18
C ALA A 19 -7.65 -18.76 15.32
N TRP A 20 -7.39 -17.87 14.35
CA TRP A 20 -7.75 -16.45 14.44
C TRP A 20 -8.72 -15.99 13.34
N GLU A 21 -8.74 -16.63 12.17
CA GLU A 21 -9.68 -16.30 11.11
C GLU A 21 -11.17 -16.33 11.54
N PRO A 22 -11.64 -17.31 12.34
CA PRO A 22 -13.02 -17.32 12.82
C PRO A 22 -13.37 -16.15 13.75
N LEU A 23 -12.38 -15.43 14.29
CA LEU A 23 -12.63 -14.20 15.05
C LEU A 23 -12.99 -13.06 14.09
N LEU A 24 -12.30 -12.98 12.94
CA LEU A 24 -12.57 -11.98 11.90
C LEU A 24 -13.90 -12.25 11.19
N ASP A 25 -14.21 -13.52 10.91
CA ASP A 25 -15.44 -13.94 10.21
C ASP A 25 -16.73 -13.49 10.91
N ARG A 26 -16.67 -13.19 12.22
CA ARG A 26 -17.82 -12.65 12.99
C ARG A 26 -18.14 -11.20 12.65
N HIS A 27 -17.21 -10.48 12.04
CA HIS A 27 -17.28 -9.04 11.80
C HIS A 27 -17.37 -8.67 10.32
N VAL A 28 -17.17 -9.64 9.41
CA VAL A 28 -17.17 -9.41 7.96
C VAL A 28 -18.04 -10.43 7.25
N SER A 29 -18.71 -10.02 6.17
CA SER A 29 -19.49 -10.92 5.31
C SER A 29 -18.63 -11.69 4.31
N ARG A 30 -17.43 -11.18 4.00
CA ARG A 30 -16.45 -11.80 3.11
C ARG A 30 -15.05 -11.36 3.51
N ARG A 31 -14.08 -12.26 3.39
CA ARG A 31 -12.65 -11.94 3.48
C ARG A 31 -11.87 -12.59 2.36
N ALA A 32 -10.69 -12.05 2.10
CA ALA A 32 -9.62 -12.65 1.32
C ALA A 32 -8.33 -12.45 2.12
N ALA A 33 -7.42 -13.41 2.05
CA ALA A 33 -6.13 -13.35 2.74
C ALA A 33 -5.00 -13.52 1.72
N TYR A 34 -3.89 -12.84 1.98
CA TYR A 34 -2.70 -12.85 1.15
C TYR A 34 -1.50 -13.03 2.07
N LEU A 35 -0.67 -14.04 1.79
CA LEU A 35 0.66 -14.12 2.39
C LEU A 35 1.59 -13.27 1.53
N VAL A 36 2.33 -12.38 2.18
CA VAL A 36 3.16 -11.38 1.52
C VAL A 36 4.57 -11.39 2.06
N VAL A 37 5.50 -10.89 1.25
CA VAL A 37 6.82 -10.44 1.68
C VAL A 37 6.78 -8.92 1.71
N GLU A 38 6.94 -8.36 2.91
CA GLU A 38 6.90 -6.92 3.14
C GLU A 38 8.30 -6.30 3.01
N ALA A 39 8.36 -5.11 2.44
CA ALA A 39 9.47 -4.17 2.55
C ALA A 39 8.92 -2.76 2.83
N GLU A 40 9.63 -1.96 3.60
CA GLU A 40 9.23 -0.59 3.93
C GLU A 40 10.34 0.40 3.55
N PRO A 41 10.43 0.84 2.27
CA PRO A 41 11.43 1.81 1.83
C PRO A 41 11.33 3.17 2.53
N LEU A 42 10.14 3.55 3.00
CA LEU A 42 9.91 4.79 3.72
C LEU A 42 9.03 4.50 4.95
N VAL A 43 9.57 4.72 6.14
CA VAL A 43 8.91 4.32 7.40
C VAL A 43 8.09 5.46 7.98
N SER A 44 6.76 5.32 7.95
CA SER A 44 5.83 6.40 8.34
C SER A 44 6.07 6.94 9.75
N ALA A 45 6.35 6.04 10.70
CA ALA A 45 6.56 6.36 12.10
C ALA A 45 7.82 7.21 12.37
N GLN A 46 8.75 7.34 11.42
CA GLN A 46 9.92 8.20 11.57
C GLN A 46 9.54 9.68 11.55
N LEU A 47 8.55 10.06 10.73
CA LEU A 47 8.08 11.44 10.64
C LEU A 47 6.82 11.67 11.50
N HIS A 48 5.93 10.68 11.52
CA HIS A 48 4.63 10.76 12.21
C HIS A 48 4.38 9.51 13.07
N PRO A 49 5.02 9.38 14.24
CA PRO A 49 4.76 8.27 15.14
C PRO A 49 3.31 8.33 15.67
N ALA A 50 2.65 7.18 15.74
CA ALA A 50 1.35 7.00 16.36
C ALA A 50 1.43 5.98 17.49
N GLY A 51 0.72 6.24 18.59
CA GLY A 51 0.53 5.28 19.67
C GLY A 51 -0.32 4.08 19.25
N SER A 52 -0.32 3.03 20.07
CA SER A 52 -1.14 1.85 19.82
C SER A 52 -2.64 2.22 19.86
N GLY A 53 -3.37 1.89 18.80
CA GLY A 53 -4.78 2.24 18.64
C GLY A 53 -5.05 3.69 18.24
N GLU A 54 -4.02 4.52 18.12
CA GLU A 54 -4.15 5.88 17.62
C GLU A 54 -4.18 5.89 16.09
N ARG A 55 -4.90 6.88 15.54
CA ARG A 55 -4.94 7.09 14.10
C ARG A 55 -3.59 7.64 13.64
N VAL A 56 -3.02 7.04 12.61
CA VAL A 56 -1.84 7.58 11.93
C VAL A 56 -2.20 8.92 11.28
N HIS A 57 -1.23 9.84 11.24
CA HIS A 57 -1.39 11.14 10.58
C HIS A 57 -1.85 10.97 9.13
N GLY A 58 -2.69 11.88 8.62
CA GLY A 58 -3.03 11.92 7.20
C GLY A 58 -3.92 10.78 6.70
N MET A 59 -3.64 10.29 5.50
CA MET A 59 -4.34 9.18 4.84
C MET A 59 -3.36 8.05 4.54
N CYS A 60 -3.87 6.83 4.45
CA CYS A 60 -3.16 5.70 3.86
C CYS A 60 -3.86 5.32 2.55
N GLN A 61 -3.18 5.45 1.43
CA GLN A 61 -3.62 4.93 0.14
C GLN A 61 -3.22 3.47 0.04
N VAL A 62 -4.20 2.58 -0.07
CA VAL A 62 -3.96 1.15 -0.31
C VAL A 62 -4.18 0.86 -1.79
N VAL A 63 -3.14 0.35 -2.45
CA VAL A 63 -3.14 0.03 -3.88
C VAL A 63 -3.03 -1.47 -4.07
N PHE A 64 -3.96 -2.06 -4.81
CA PHE A 64 -3.90 -3.46 -5.20
C PHE A 64 -3.42 -3.56 -6.64
N LEU A 65 -2.28 -4.23 -6.84
CA LEU A 65 -1.63 -4.34 -8.15
C LEU A 65 -1.78 -5.75 -8.72
N ARG A 66 -2.03 -5.80 -10.02
CA ARG A 66 -1.78 -6.98 -10.87
C ARG A 66 -0.65 -6.67 -11.82
N LYS A 67 0.27 -7.62 -11.96
CA LYS A 67 1.34 -7.52 -12.92
C LYS A 67 0.74 -7.58 -14.33
N PRO A 68 1.08 -6.64 -15.23
CA PRO A 68 0.71 -6.73 -16.63
C PRO A 68 1.11 -8.08 -17.24
N VAL A 69 0.24 -8.65 -18.07
CA VAL A 69 0.46 -9.97 -18.69
C VAL A 69 1.72 -10.01 -19.56
N GLN A 70 2.14 -8.85 -20.08
CA GLN A 70 3.27 -8.68 -20.99
C GLN A 70 4.62 -8.63 -20.27
N LEU A 71 4.64 -8.49 -18.94
CA LEU A 71 5.87 -8.40 -18.16
C LEU A 71 6.16 -9.72 -17.44
N GLU A 72 7.41 -10.16 -17.45
CA GLU A 72 7.85 -11.22 -16.55
C GLU A 72 7.89 -10.71 -15.10
N ARG A 73 7.65 -11.60 -14.12
CA ARG A 73 7.58 -11.21 -12.71
C ARG A 73 8.84 -10.48 -12.23
N LYS A 74 10.02 -11.00 -12.60
CA LYS A 74 11.29 -10.37 -12.24
C LYS A 74 11.39 -8.96 -12.83
N GLN A 75 11.07 -8.80 -14.11
CA GLN A 75 11.13 -7.51 -14.80
C GLN A 75 10.17 -6.50 -14.16
N TRP A 76 8.96 -6.95 -13.80
CA TRP A 76 7.97 -6.11 -13.12
C TRP A 76 8.47 -5.62 -11.76
N LEU A 77 9.07 -6.50 -10.95
CA LEU A 77 9.69 -6.12 -9.68
C LEU A 77 10.90 -5.20 -9.87
N ASP A 78 11.75 -5.44 -10.87
CA ASP A 78 12.89 -4.58 -11.19
C ASP A 78 12.42 -3.15 -11.56
N ILE A 79 11.32 -3.03 -12.32
CA ILE A 79 10.75 -1.71 -12.66
C ILE A 79 10.11 -1.06 -11.43
N TRP A 80 9.31 -1.80 -10.67
CA TRP A 80 8.59 -1.26 -9.52
C TRP A 80 9.53 -0.96 -8.34
N GLN A 81 10.11 -1.99 -7.75
CA GLN A 81 10.95 -1.88 -6.55
C GLN A 81 12.32 -1.29 -6.88
N GLY A 82 12.87 -1.62 -8.04
CA GLY A 82 14.21 -1.17 -8.45
C GLY A 82 14.27 0.23 -9.09
N SER A 83 13.15 0.81 -9.51
CA SER A 83 13.14 2.12 -10.18
C SER A 83 11.98 3.04 -9.76
N HIS A 84 10.73 2.56 -9.83
CA HIS A 84 9.56 3.41 -9.56
C HIS A 84 9.52 3.91 -8.12
N THR A 85 9.96 3.10 -7.15
CA THR A 85 9.98 3.46 -5.71
C THR A 85 10.62 4.82 -5.45
N ALA A 86 11.79 5.08 -6.04
CA ALA A 86 12.47 6.37 -5.89
C ALA A 86 11.67 7.51 -6.54
N VAL A 87 11.13 7.29 -7.74
CA VAL A 87 10.29 8.29 -8.43
C VAL A 87 9.08 8.67 -7.58
N ALA A 88 8.42 7.70 -6.96
CA ALA A 88 7.28 7.97 -6.08
C ALA A 88 7.66 8.82 -4.88
N ILE A 89 8.70 8.42 -4.15
CA ILE A 89 9.20 9.17 -2.98
C ILE A 89 9.64 10.60 -3.37
N ASP A 90 10.29 10.77 -4.52
CA ASP A 90 10.85 12.07 -4.93
C ASP A 90 9.79 13.05 -5.50
N THR A 91 8.67 12.53 -5.99
CA THR A 91 7.65 13.32 -6.70
C THR A 91 6.41 13.59 -5.87
N GLN A 92 6.23 12.92 -4.75
CA GLN A 92 5.04 13.02 -3.89
C GLN A 92 5.40 13.52 -2.49
N SER A 93 4.39 13.90 -1.71
CA SER A 93 4.50 14.17 -0.26
C SER A 93 4.40 12.90 0.59
N THR A 94 4.63 11.73 -0.01
CA THR A 94 4.58 10.44 0.67
C THR A 94 5.55 10.44 1.85
N PHE A 95 5.06 10.12 3.04
CA PHE A 95 5.89 9.97 4.25
C PHE A 95 5.98 8.53 4.75
N GLY A 96 5.24 7.60 4.14
CA GLY A 96 5.30 6.17 4.40
C GLY A 96 5.05 5.39 3.12
N TYR A 97 5.81 4.32 2.90
CA TYR A 97 5.68 3.45 1.72
C TYR A 97 5.99 2.01 2.16
N ARG A 98 4.97 1.16 2.19
CA ARG A 98 5.09 -0.30 2.37
C ARG A 98 4.79 -1.03 1.06
N GLN A 99 5.61 -2.02 0.77
CA GLN A 99 5.56 -2.86 -0.42
C GLN A 99 5.31 -4.30 0.00
N ASN A 100 4.09 -4.80 -0.23
CA ASN A 100 3.71 -6.16 0.10
C ASN A 100 3.62 -7.00 -1.18
N VAL A 101 4.67 -7.76 -1.48
CA VAL A 101 4.68 -8.68 -2.62
C VAL A 101 3.90 -9.94 -2.25
N VAL A 102 2.82 -10.25 -2.96
CA VAL A 102 2.03 -11.46 -2.71
C VAL A 102 2.83 -12.69 -3.15
N VAL A 103 3.00 -13.63 -2.22
CA VAL A 103 3.70 -14.92 -2.45
C VAL A 103 2.75 -16.11 -2.42
N GLN A 104 1.61 -15.98 -1.74
CA GLN A 104 0.57 -17.01 -1.72
C GLN A 104 -0.81 -16.39 -1.46
N VAL A 105 -1.83 -16.95 -2.09
CA VAL A 105 -3.24 -16.60 -1.86
C VAL A 105 -3.90 -17.78 -1.12
N PRO A 106 -3.94 -17.77 0.22
CA PRO A 106 -4.58 -18.83 1.00
C PRO A 106 -6.12 -18.75 0.86
N GLY A 107 -6.70 -19.65 0.08
CA GLY A 107 -8.14 -19.90 0.04
C GLY A 107 -8.79 -19.73 -1.33
N ASP A 108 -9.92 -20.41 -1.51
CA ASP A 108 -10.71 -20.37 -2.74
C ASP A 108 -11.50 -19.04 -2.85
N GLY A 109 -11.51 -18.43 -4.04
CA GLY A 109 -12.36 -17.27 -4.35
C GLY A 109 -11.82 -15.89 -3.97
N ALA A 110 -10.56 -15.80 -3.52
CA ALA A 110 -9.83 -14.54 -3.44
C ALA A 110 -9.49 -14.02 -4.84
N LEU A 111 -9.50 -12.69 -5.02
CA LEU A 111 -9.01 -12.09 -6.26
C LEU A 111 -7.50 -12.23 -6.32
N HIS A 112 -6.96 -12.53 -7.49
CA HIS A 112 -5.52 -12.57 -7.66
C HIS A 112 -4.94 -11.15 -7.67
N PHE A 113 -3.97 -10.90 -6.80
CA PHE A 113 -3.13 -9.70 -6.80
C PHE A 113 -1.67 -10.13 -6.68
N ASP A 114 -0.79 -9.40 -7.36
CA ASP A 114 0.65 -9.63 -7.33
C ASP A 114 1.34 -8.82 -6.24
N ALA A 115 0.77 -7.67 -5.88
CA ALA A 115 1.22 -6.86 -4.75
C ALA A 115 0.11 -6.01 -4.15
N ILE A 116 0.35 -5.59 -2.91
CA ILE A 116 -0.42 -4.59 -2.19
C ILE A 116 0.57 -3.50 -1.78
N VAL A 117 0.23 -2.25 -2.01
CA VAL A 117 1.06 -1.10 -1.64
C VAL A 117 0.30 -0.24 -0.66
N GLU A 118 0.97 0.24 0.38
CA GLU A 118 0.41 1.19 1.34
C GLU A 118 1.27 2.44 1.34
N GLU A 119 0.66 3.58 1.05
CA GLU A 119 1.34 4.87 0.96
C GLU A 119 0.68 5.90 1.87
N ASN A 120 1.46 6.54 2.73
CA ASN A 120 0.95 7.55 3.65
C ASN A 120 1.18 8.96 3.12
N PHE A 121 0.12 9.78 3.12
CA PHE A 121 0.17 11.18 2.66
C PHE A 121 -0.42 12.12 3.70
N PRO A 122 0.02 13.41 3.75
CA PRO A 122 -0.59 14.42 4.60
C PRO A 122 -2.10 14.58 4.35
N PRO A 123 -2.89 15.03 5.35
CA PRO A 123 -4.33 15.22 5.20
C PRO A 123 -4.73 16.07 3.98
N GLU A 124 -3.93 17.09 3.68
CA GLU A 124 -4.17 18.04 2.59
C GLU A 124 -4.11 17.38 1.21
N ALA A 125 -3.40 16.26 1.09
CA ALA A 125 -3.26 15.49 -0.15
C ALA A 125 -4.59 14.86 -0.62
N MET A 126 -5.59 14.75 0.28
CA MET A 126 -6.94 14.29 -0.09
C MET A 126 -7.67 15.24 -1.05
N THR A 127 -7.30 16.52 -1.09
CA THR A 127 -8.04 17.55 -1.82
C THR A 127 -7.17 18.52 -2.60
N SER A 128 -5.85 18.31 -2.63
CA SER A 128 -4.92 19.21 -3.30
C SER A 128 -3.80 18.44 -3.99
N ASP A 129 -3.74 18.55 -5.32
CA ASP A 129 -2.66 17.98 -6.11
C ASP A 129 -1.30 18.61 -5.74
N HIS A 130 -1.25 19.91 -5.41
CA HIS A 130 -0.02 20.53 -4.92
C HIS A 130 0.44 19.95 -3.58
N ALA A 131 -0.49 19.58 -2.70
CA ALA A 131 -0.14 18.90 -1.46
C ALA A 131 0.30 17.46 -1.72
N PHE A 132 -0.39 16.74 -2.60
CA PHE A 132 -0.07 15.35 -2.97
C PHE A 132 1.30 15.24 -3.66
N TYR A 133 1.61 16.14 -4.60
CA TYR A 133 2.88 16.19 -5.32
C TYR A 133 3.91 17.13 -4.68
N ALA A 134 3.68 17.61 -3.45
CA ALA A 134 4.60 18.46 -2.67
C ALA A 134 5.16 19.69 -3.41
N THR A 135 4.36 20.37 -4.24
CA THR A 135 4.85 21.42 -5.14
C THR A 135 4.69 22.84 -4.62
N GLY A 136 4.05 23.03 -3.47
CA GLY A 136 3.97 24.34 -2.81
C GLY A 136 3.22 25.41 -3.61
N GLY A 137 2.35 25.01 -4.53
CA GLY A 137 1.61 25.92 -5.42
C GLY A 137 2.30 26.22 -6.76
N ASP A 138 3.44 25.59 -7.05
CA ASP A 138 4.11 25.71 -8.35
C ASP A 138 3.48 24.76 -9.39
N ASP A 139 2.84 25.34 -10.41
CA ASP A 139 2.15 24.61 -11.48
C ASP A 139 3.11 23.90 -12.45
N ASP A 140 4.27 24.50 -12.74
CA ASP A 140 5.26 23.89 -13.65
C ASP A 140 5.89 22.67 -12.98
N LEU A 141 6.23 22.79 -11.70
CA LEU A 141 6.73 21.67 -10.92
C LEU A 141 5.65 20.58 -10.75
N LEU A 142 4.38 20.97 -10.59
CA LEU A 142 3.27 20.02 -10.52
C LEU A 142 3.17 19.19 -11.79
N GLN A 143 3.17 19.85 -12.95
CA GLN A 143 3.14 19.17 -14.25
C GLN A 143 4.36 18.25 -14.43
N GLN A 144 5.54 18.70 -14.03
CA GLN A 144 6.77 17.89 -14.09
C GLN A 144 6.66 16.61 -13.25
N ARG A 145 6.22 16.73 -11.99
CA ARG A 145 6.10 15.60 -11.06
C ARG A 145 5.00 14.63 -11.46
N MET A 146 3.84 15.13 -11.87
CA MET A 146 2.76 14.31 -12.41
C MET A 146 3.21 13.53 -13.66
N SER A 147 3.94 14.19 -14.57
CA SER A 147 4.44 13.54 -15.79
C SER A 147 5.48 12.45 -15.47
N ALA A 148 6.40 12.72 -14.54
CA ALA A 148 7.38 11.74 -14.10
C ALA A 148 6.71 10.53 -13.42
N MET A 149 5.73 10.79 -12.55
CA MET A 149 4.93 9.75 -11.88
C MET A 149 4.17 8.89 -12.90
N MET A 150 3.37 9.51 -13.77
CA MET A 150 2.55 8.80 -14.76
C MET A 150 3.42 8.02 -15.76
N GLY A 151 4.52 8.62 -16.22
CA GLY A 151 5.49 7.95 -17.08
C GLY A 151 6.19 6.77 -16.40
N SER A 152 6.34 6.81 -15.08
CA SER A 152 6.86 5.70 -14.27
C SER A 152 5.83 4.59 -14.10
N CYS A 153 4.59 4.95 -13.71
CA CYS A 153 3.45 4.05 -13.57
C CYS A 153 3.18 3.27 -14.86
N ALA A 154 3.19 3.92 -16.02
CA ALA A 154 2.93 3.30 -17.32
C ALA A 154 3.89 2.16 -17.69
N ARG A 155 5.04 2.03 -17.00
CA ARG A 155 5.99 0.93 -17.24
C ARG A 155 5.61 -0.38 -16.55
N PHE A 156 4.77 -0.36 -15.52
CA PHE A 156 4.51 -1.55 -14.68
C PHE A 156 3.07 -1.69 -14.15
N ILE A 157 2.25 -0.65 -14.21
CA ILE A 157 0.85 -0.70 -13.76
C ILE A 157 -0.03 -1.16 -14.91
N ASP A 158 -0.88 -2.16 -14.62
CA ASP A 158 -2.05 -2.46 -15.43
C ASP A 158 -3.21 -1.56 -14.99
N PHE A 159 -3.43 -0.46 -15.71
CA PHE A 159 -4.44 0.54 -15.36
C PHE A 159 -5.88 0.05 -15.48
N GLU A 160 -6.13 -1.06 -16.18
CA GLU A 160 -7.47 -1.66 -16.25
C GLU A 160 -7.80 -2.46 -14.99
N HIS A 161 -6.78 -2.85 -14.22
CA HIS A 161 -6.88 -3.83 -13.13
C HIS A 161 -6.23 -3.36 -11.83
N ILE A 162 -6.18 -2.05 -11.60
CA ILE A 162 -5.69 -1.43 -10.37
C ILE A 162 -6.84 -0.91 -9.52
N ASP A 163 -6.77 -1.16 -8.21
CA ASP A 163 -7.63 -0.51 -7.22
C ASP A 163 -6.76 0.42 -6.37
N VAL A 164 -7.17 1.69 -6.23
CA VAL A 164 -6.50 2.71 -5.41
C VAL A 164 -7.51 3.26 -4.41
N ILE A 165 -7.27 3.05 -3.11
CA ILE A 165 -8.30 3.26 -2.09
C ILE A 165 -7.72 4.10 -0.94
N PRO A 166 -8.22 5.32 -0.70
CA PRO A 166 -7.85 6.07 0.48
C PRO A 166 -8.52 5.50 1.72
N MET A 167 -7.74 5.29 2.78
CA MET A 167 -8.16 4.74 4.06
C MET A 167 -7.59 5.56 5.23
N SER A 168 -8.15 5.35 6.42
CA SER A 168 -7.49 5.71 7.68
C SER A 168 -6.67 4.53 8.16
N GLU A 169 -5.47 4.78 8.67
CA GLU A 169 -4.60 3.74 9.24
C GLU A 169 -4.57 3.85 10.76
N TYR A 170 -4.56 2.69 11.42
CA TYR A 170 -4.41 2.55 12.86
C TYR A 170 -3.39 1.44 13.12
N VAL A 171 -2.41 1.71 13.98
CA VAL A 171 -1.40 0.71 14.35
C VAL A 171 -1.76 0.13 15.70
N ILE A 172 -1.96 -1.19 15.77
CA ILE A 172 -2.15 -1.89 17.04
C ILE A 172 -0.85 -2.62 17.35
N ARG A 173 -0.17 -2.20 18.42
CA ARG A 173 1.01 -2.90 18.94
C ARG A 173 0.58 -3.79 20.10
N THR A 174 0.93 -5.07 20.04
CA THR A 174 0.89 -5.94 21.22
C THR A 174 1.91 -5.40 22.21
N PRO A 175 1.57 -5.26 23.51
CA PRO A 175 2.55 -4.91 24.53
C PRO A 175 3.72 -5.88 24.45
N ALA A 176 4.95 -5.39 24.67
CA ALA A 176 6.08 -6.29 24.87
C ALA A 176 5.72 -7.27 25.99
N ALA A 177 6.01 -8.56 25.77
CA ALA A 177 5.89 -9.54 26.84
C ALA A 177 6.72 -9.04 28.05
N PRO A 178 6.20 -9.16 29.29
CA PRO A 178 6.88 -8.68 30.48
C PRO A 178 8.25 -9.34 30.70
#